data_AF-A0A3M2ANU9-F1
#
_entry.id   AF-A0A3M2ANU9-F1
#
_cell.length_a   1.000
_cell.length_b   1.000
_cell.length_c   1.000
_cell.angle_alpha   90.00
_cell.angle_beta   90.00
_cell.angle_gamma   90.00
#
_symmetry.space_group_name_H-M   'P 1'
#
loop_
_entity.id
_entity.type
_entity.pdbx_description
1 polymer ?
#
loop_
_entity_poly.entity_id
_entity_poly.type
_entity_poly.pdbx_seq_one_letter_code
_entity_poly.pdbx_strand_id
1 'polypeptide(L)'
;MKKRISLDQLKPGMFLVEVDRSWWQTPFLRHKRLIKSEQEIQALKHAGVQEVVIDVSRGLSPEGPELENSPDESGILSHPSEDGAQLDFSEERLDTHQGETATEQDKAASTCFIPVEPRVSHPQKLDFCVEVSDGPERSHDPDKPDAKREAIHAAKLLRADTIQAITKIFEGIHTGTPIDNPLLHEATTRIVHHVLADHHTLPQLVLVQNLREVDKDLYSHAVDVCAFALMLAIELGWEKTRLEEVAVGALLHDVGYIRLPRNVVRKRGNCLPAEEGLIRKHPELGIMALQSAQELSEEVKRGVMEHHERLDGSGYPKGMKQDALSSMGILLAIVDHFDAETSGWRTGLPRPAGAVVRDLYHEAQAGKFDMMQVNYLIKCIGIYPVGSLVELSTGERGVVVFVNAAEMLKPAVKVIVDPHGAPYAVPFVVDLACPSPGEPPRMIRALLNPAHEKISVAPYLVSVGW
;
A
#
# COMPACT_ATOMS: atom_id res chain seq x y z
N MET A 1 -0.59 -2.94 -33.13
CA MET A 1 -1.37 -4.18 -33.38
C MET A 1 -1.09 -5.13 -32.22
N LYS A 2 -2.12 -5.67 -31.56
CA LYS A 2 -1.93 -6.57 -30.40
C LYS A 2 -1.79 -8.02 -30.87
N LYS A 3 -0.75 -8.73 -30.39
CA LYS A 3 -0.51 -10.15 -30.70
C LYS A 3 -0.29 -10.93 -29.40
N ARG A 4 -1.02 -12.03 -29.22
CA ARG A 4 -0.83 -12.96 -28.10
C ARG A 4 0.31 -13.92 -28.46
N ILE A 5 1.25 -14.09 -27.55
CA ILE A 5 2.44 -14.92 -27.69
C ILE A 5 2.65 -15.73 -26.40
N SER A 6 3.38 -16.85 -26.50
CA SER A 6 3.87 -17.55 -25.31
C SER A 6 4.93 -16.71 -24.60
N LEU A 7 5.04 -16.81 -23.26
CA LEU A 7 6.06 -16.10 -22.49
C LEU A 7 7.48 -16.44 -23.00
N ASP A 8 7.72 -17.67 -23.46
CA ASP A 8 9.03 -18.07 -23.99
C ASP A 8 9.42 -17.34 -25.30
N GLN A 9 8.45 -16.68 -25.96
CA GLN A 9 8.67 -15.86 -27.15
C GLN A 9 8.93 -14.38 -26.80
N LEU A 10 8.71 -13.97 -25.54
CA LEU A 10 8.89 -12.60 -25.09
C LEU A 10 10.39 -12.25 -25.06
N LYS A 11 10.75 -11.06 -25.53
CA LYS A 11 12.14 -10.56 -25.54
C LYS A 11 12.21 -9.13 -25.02
N PRO A 12 13.38 -8.70 -24.48
CA PRO A 12 13.62 -7.28 -24.23
C PRO A 12 13.39 -6.45 -25.50
N GLY A 13 12.72 -5.31 -25.36
CA GLY A 13 12.29 -4.47 -26.47
C GLY A 13 10.87 -4.74 -26.99
N MET A 14 10.20 -5.80 -26.55
CA MET A 14 8.77 -6.00 -26.82
C MET A 14 7.90 -5.18 -25.87
N PHE A 15 6.83 -4.59 -26.39
CA PHE A 15 5.88 -3.83 -25.58
C PHE A 15 4.79 -4.77 -25.05
N LEU A 16 4.93 -5.20 -23.80
CA LEU A 16 3.93 -5.97 -23.08
C LEU A 16 2.66 -5.12 -22.91
N VAL A 17 1.50 -5.73 -23.10
CA VAL A 17 0.19 -5.12 -22.95
C VAL A 17 -0.60 -5.84 -21.86
N GLU A 18 -0.65 -7.16 -21.93
CA GLU A 18 -1.43 -8.03 -21.05
C GLU A 18 -0.63 -9.29 -20.72
N VAL A 19 -0.95 -9.92 -19.59
CA VAL A 19 -0.49 -11.27 -19.23
C VAL A 19 -1.71 -12.09 -18.83
N ASP A 20 -1.56 -13.42 -18.79
CA ASP A 20 -2.61 -14.38 -18.44
C ASP A 20 -2.94 -14.48 -16.95
N ARG A 21 -2.19 -13.76 -16.11
CA ARG A 21 -2.37 -13.68 -14.66
C ARG A 21 -2.76 -12.29 -14.21
N SER A 22 -3.42 -12.23 -13.06
CA SER A 22 -3.74 -10.96 -12.44
C SER A 22 -2.52 -10.31 -11.82
N TRP A 23 -2.55 -8.98 -11.71
CA TRP A 23 -1.38 -8.19 -11.28
C TRP A 23 -0.75 -8.68 -9.96
N TRP A 24 -1.54 -9.13 -8.96
CA TRP A 24 -1.04 -9.57 -7.65
C TRP A 24 -0.28 -10.90 -7.71
N GLN A 25 -0.42 -11.63 -8.82
CA GLN A 25 0.33 -12.85 -9.12
C GLN A 25 1.48 -12.59 -10.08
N THR A 26 1.86 -11.32 -10.27
CA THR A 26 2.91 -10.92 -11.22
C THR A 26 3.73 -9.77 -10.65
N PRO A 27 4.99 -9.60 -11.09
CA PRO A 27 5.91 -8.63 -10.48
C PRO A 27 5.66 -7.17 -10.88
N PHE A 28 4.60 -6.85 -11.64
CA PHE A 28 4.47 -5.54 -12.30
C PHE A 28 3.23 -4.75 -11.94
N LEU A 29 3.44 -3.44 -11.78
CA LEU A 29 2.42 -2.43 -11.49
C LEU A 29 1.38 -2.26 -12.61
N ARG A 30 1.77 -2.57 -13.84
CA ARG A 30 0.94 -2.48 -15.04
C ARG A 30 1.50 -3.43 -16.08
N HIS A 31 0.64 -4.21 -16.73
CA HIS A 31 1.05 -5.09 -17.82
C HIS A 31 1.34 -4.31 -19.11
N LYS A 32 0.90 -3.05 -19.22
CA LYS A 32 1.16 -2.16 -20.37
C LYS A 32 2.51 -1.44 -20.21
N ARG A 33 3.60 -2.07 -20.64
CA ARG A 33 4.98 -1.53 -20.52
C ARG A 33 5.94 -2.13 -21.55
N LEU A 34 7.05 -1.43 -21.81
CA LEU A 34 8.20 -2.02 -22.51
C LEU A 34 8.95 -2.97 -21.59
N ILE A 35 9.26 -4.17 -22.07
CA ILE A 35 10.16 -5.11 -21.38
C ILE A 35 11.59 -4.67 -21.64
N LYS A 36 12.35 -4.37 -20.58
CA LYS A 36 13.66 -3.74 -20.69
C LYS A 36 14.81 -4.74 -20.56
N SER A 37 14.60 -5.85 -19.85
CA SER A 37 15.66 -6.79 -19.53
C SER A 37 15.16 -8.22 -19.45
N GLU A 38 16.08 -9.16 -19.56
CA GLU A 38 15.79 -10.59 -19.39
C GLU A 38 15.33 -10.92 -17.97
N GLN A 39 15.78 -10.15 -16.97
CA GLN A 39 15.34 -10.31 -15.57
C GLN A 39 13.84 -10.08 -15.41
N GLU A 40 13.24 -9.17 -16.18
CA GLU A 40 11.79 -8.92 -16.17
C GLU A 40 11.01 -10.12 -16.72
N ILE A 41 11.55 -10.81 -17.73
CA ILE A 41 10.96 -12.02 -18.31
C ILE A 41 11.08 -13.18 -17.32
N GLN A 42 12.23 -13.31 -16.65
CA GLN A 42 12.40 -14.30 -15.60
C GLN A 42 11.45 -14.05 -14.43
N ALA A 43 11.24 -12.80 -14.03
CA ALA A 43 10.28 -12.47 -12.97
C ALA A 43 8.84 -12.87 -13.37
N LEU A 44 8.43 -12.68 -14.63
CA LEU A 44 7.15 -13.20 -15.14
C LEU A 44 7.07 -14.72 -15.10
N LYS A 45 8.18 -15.40 -15.44
CA LYS A 45 8.27 -16.86 -15.43
C LYS A 45 8.16 -17.44 -14.02
N HIS A 46 8.85 -16.84 -13.05
CA HIS A 46 8.73 -17.20 -11.64
C HIS A 46 7.34 -16.93 -11.07
N ALA A 47 6.67 -15.91 -11.60
CA ALA A 47 5.28 -15.61 -11.27
C ALA A 47 4.26 -16.55 -11.95
N GLY A 48 4.76 -17.48 -12.78
CA GLY A 48 4.00 -18.55 -13.43
C GLY A 48 3.21 -18.13 -14.67
N VAL A 49 3.49 -16.94 -15.23
CA VAL A 49 2.87 -16.45 -16.46
C VAL A 49 3.23 -17.38 -17.62
N GLN A 50 2.24 -17.78 -18.42
CA GLN A 50 2.44 -18.69 -19.56
C GLN A 50 2.23 -17.96 -20.90
N GLU A 51 1.24 -17.07 -20.95
CA GLU A 51 0.91 -16.27 -22.13
C GLU A 51 0.96 -14.77 -21.85
N VAL A 52 1.37 -14.03 -22.88
CA VAL A 52 1.43 -12.57 -22.86
C VAL A 52 0.88 -11.98 -24.15
N VAL A 53 0.35 -10.76 -24.09
CA VAL A 53 -0.07 -10.00 -25.26
C VAL A 53 0.88 -8.82 -25.43
N ILE A 54 1.44 -8.66 -26.62
CA ILE A 54 2.36 -7.57 -26.97
C ILE A 54 1.73 -6.63 -28.00
N ASP A 55 2.13 -5.37 -28.01
CA ASP A 55 1.80 -4.41 -29.05
C ASP A 55 2.97 -4.24 -30.01
N VAL A 56 2.89 -4.89 -31.17
CA VAL A 56 3.95 -4.85 -32.19
C VAL A 56 4.11 -3.48 -32.84
N SER A 57 3.19 -2.53 -32.61
CA SER A 57 3.35 -1.15 -33.08
C SER A 57 4.18 -0.27 -32.13
N ARG A 58 4.50 -0.78 -30.94
CA ARG A 58 5.17 -0.03 -29.87
C ARG A 58 6.45 -0.70 -29.36
N GLY A 59 6.86 -1.80 -30.00
CA GLY A 59 8.03 -2.58 -29.63
C GLY A 59 8.32 -3.65 -30.69
N LEU A 60 9.29 -4.52 -30.41
CA LEU A 60 9.73 -5.58 -31.33
C LEU A 60 8.60 -6.57 -31.65
N SER A 61 8.58 -7.04 -32.89
CA SER A 61 7.70 -8.12 -33.36
C SER A 61 8.30 -9.49 -33.00
N PRO A 62 7.46 -10.51 -32.74
CA PRO A 62 7.93 -11.87 -32.43
C PRO A 62 8.49 -12.59 -33.67
N GLU A 63 8.06 -12.19 -34.86
CA GLU A 63 8.74 -12.48 -36.12
C GLU A 63 9.82 -11.39 -36.30
N GLY A 64 11.07 -11.75 -36.61
CA GLY A 64 12.14 -10.79 -36.87
C GLY A 64 11.77 -9.76 -37.97
N PRO A 65 12.64 -8.77 -38.27
CA PRO A 65 12.30 -7.72 -39.23
C PRO A 65 11.80 -8.34 -40.54
N GLU A 66 10.55 -8.03 -40.91
CA GLU A 66 9.98 -8.41 -42.20
C GLU A 66 10.85 -7.77 -43.28
N LEU A 67 11.63 -8.59 -43.98
CA LEU A 67 12.30 -8.19 -45.21
C LEU A 67 11.19 -8.00 -46.26
N GLU A 68 10.82 -6.74 -46.51
CA GLU A 68 10.04 -6.39 -47.69
C GLU A 68 10.84 -6.78 -48.94
N ASN A 69 10.39 -7.85 -49.59
CA ASN A 69 10.82 -8.20 -50.94
C ASN A 69 10.32 -7.11 -51.91
N SER A 70 11.24 -6.39 -52.54
CA SER A 70 10.96 -5.59 -53.74
C SER A 70 11.48 -6.35 -54.98
N PRO A 71 10.72 -6.38 -56.10
CA PRO A 71 11.22 -6.95 -57.35
C PRO A 71 11.92 -5.90 -58.23
N ASP A 72 13.08 -6.32 -58.73
CA ASP A 72 13.79 -6.04 -60.00
C ASP A 72 14.15 -4.63 -60.51
N GLU A 73 15.49 -4.52 -60.70
CA GLU A 73 16.26 -4.07 -61.88
C GLU A 73 16.06 -2.67 -62.50
N SER A 74 17.09 -1.82 -62.40
CA SER A 74 18.18 -1.72 -63.41
C SER A 74 18.84 -0.32 -63.43
N GLY A 75 20.18 -0.30 -63.48
CA GLY A 75 20.91 0.61 -64.36
C GLY A 75 21.62 1.86 -63.80
N ILE A 76 22.96 1.80 -63.92
CA ILE A 76 23.89 2.87 -64.37
C ILE A 76 24.73 3.61 -63.28
N LEU A 77 26.04 3.22 -63.23
CA LEU A 77 27.31 4.00 -63.31
C LEU A 77 27.28 5.48 -62.84
N SER A 78 28.27 6.09 -62.17
CA SER A 78 29.68 5.80 -61.86
C SER A 78 30.31 7.01 -61.10
N HIS A 79 31.34 6.73 -60.29
CA HIS A 79 32.51 7.59 -59.95
C HIS A 79 32.47 8.66 -58.82
N PRO A 80 33.65 8.98 -58.22
CA PRO A 80 33.85 9.21 -56.78
C PRO A 80 34.43 10.61 -56.44
N SER A 81 35.05 10.74 -55.25
CA SER A 81 35.88 11.86 -54.71
C SER A 81 35.07 13.03 -54.13
N GLU A 82 35.47 13.75 -53.09
CA GLU A 82 36.53 13.76 -52.07
C GLU A 82 36.08 14.79 -51.00
N ASP A 83 36.94 15.10 -50.03
CA ASP A 83 36.80 16.10 -48.94
C ASP A 83 36.13 15.56 -47.65
N GLY A 84 36.78 15.51 -46.49
CA GLY A 84 38.02 16.14 -46.04
C GLY A 84 37.74 17.03 -44.83
N ALA A 85 37.98 16.50 -43.62
CA ALA A 85 38.35 17.22 -42.37
C ALA A 85 38.40 16.18 -41.22
N GLN A 86 39.57 15.63 -40.89
CA GLN A 86 40.47 16.03 -39.78
C GLN A 86 39.80 15.99 -38.39
N LEU A 87 40.15 14.99 -37.55
CA LEU A 87 41.26 14.94 -36.56
C LEU A 87 41.02 15.99 -35.43
N ASP A 88 41.03 15.67 -34.14
CA ASP A 88 42.14 15.06 -33.40
C ASP A 88 41.75 14.66 -31.95
N PHE A 89 42.66 13.90 -31.36
CA PHE A 89 42.78 13.11 -30.12
C PHE A 89 42.47 13.85 -28.78
N SER A 90 42.23 13.18 -27.64
CA SER A 90 43.27 12.46 -26.88
C SER A 90 42.76 11.74 -25.63
N GLU A 91 43.48 10.67 -25.32
CA GLU A 91 43.48 9.85 -24.09
C GLU A 91 43.81 10.67 -22.83
N GLU A 92 43.32 10.22 -21.67
CA GLU A 92 44.23 10.06 -20.53
C GLU A 92 43.75 8.97 -19.58
N ARG A 93 44.62 7.98 -19.41
CA ARG A 93 44.60 6.90 -18.44
C ARG A 93 45.74 7.22 -17.47
N LEU A 94 45.53 7.18 -16.16
CA LEU A 94 46.64 7.05 -15.22
C LEU A 94 46.19 6.31 -13.95
N ASP A 95 47.07 5.38 -13.61
CA ASP A 95 46.97 4.30 -12.65
C ASP A 95 47.62 4.66 -11.29
N THR A 96 47.21 3.92 -10.27
CA THR A 96 48.00 3.36 -9.13
C THR A 96 48.62 4.25 -8.03
N HIS A 97 48.33 3.84 -6.78
CA HIS A 97 49.27 3.35 -5.72
C HIS A 97 48.44 3.05 -4.44
N GLN A 98 48.26 1.81 -3.93
CA GLN A 98 49.11 0.97 -3.05
C GLN A 98 49.87 1.77 -1.97
N GLY A 99 49.64 1.61 -0.66
CA GLY A 99 49.86 0.50 0.30
C GLY A 99 49.58 1.06 1.72
N GLU A 100 49.45 0.36 2.85
CA GLU A 100 50.16 -0.80 3.41
C GLU A 100 49.36 -1.45 4.57
N THR A 101 49.59 -2.76 4.75
CA THR A 101 49.65 -3.68 5.92
C THR A 101 49.48 -3.14 7.35
N ALA A 102 49.18 -3.89 8.42
CA ALA A 102 48.74 -5.26 8.76
C ALA A 102 48.59 -5.27 10.32
N THR A 103 47.80 -6.20 10.90
CA THR A 103 48.23 -7.08 12.03
C THR A 103 47.09 -8.01 12.46
N GLU A 104 47.51 -9.18 12.93
CA GLU A 104 46.78 -10.43 13.17
C GLU A 104 46.72 -10.74 14.69
N GLN A 105 45.96 -11.79 15.05
CA GLN A 105 45.83 -12.48 16.36
C GLN A 105 44.77 -11.89 17.33
N ASP A 106 43.89 -12.64 18.00
CA ASP A 106 44.04 -13.99 18.56
C ASP A 106 42.68 -14.59 19.03
N LYS A 107 42.62 -15.94 19.07
CA LYS A 107 41.87 -16.84 20.01
C LYS A 107 40.34 -17.07 19.94
N ALA A 108 40.00 -18.20 19.29
CA ALA A 108 39.35 -19.43 19.83
C ALA A 108 38.31 -19.37 20.99
N ALA A 109 37.12 -19.93 20.72
CA ALA A 109 36.44 -20.91 21.62
C ALA A 109 35.26 -21.66 20.93
N SER A 110 35.54 -22.91 20.53
CA SER A 110 34.80 -24.13 20.89
C SER A 110 33.26 -24.16 20.98
N THR A 111 32.68 -24.79 19.96
CA THR A 111 31.70 -25.92 20.00
C THR A 111 30.70 -26.04 21.17
N CYS A 112 29.40 -26.01 20.85
CA CYS A 112 28.50 -27.15 21.09
C CYS A 112 27.22 -27.02 20.22
N PHE A 113 27.09 -27.92 19.23
CA PHE A 113 25.89 -28.09 18.41
C PHE A 113 24.92 -29.02 19.16
N ILE A 114 23.72 -28.57 19.47
CA ILE A 114 22.60 -29.42 19.88
C ILE A 114 21.44 -29.11 18.91
N PRO A 115 20.93 -30.08 18.14
CA PRO A 115 19.75 -29.84 17.31
C PRO A 115 18.50 -29.93 18.20
N VAL A 116 17.76 -28.82 18.31
CA VAL A 116 16.42 -28.82 18.91
C VAL A 116 15.41 -28.83 17.76
N GLU A 117 14.75 -29.97 17.55
CA GLU A 117 13.59 -30.08 16.68
C GLU A 117 12.41 -29.27 17.24
N PRO A 118 11.62 -28.56 16.41
CA PRO A 118 10.41 -27.91 16.87
C PRO A 118 9.28 -28.94 17.07
N ARG A 119 8.95 -29.25 18.33
CA ARG A 119 7.70 -29.95 18.69
C ARG A 119 6.52 -28.99 18.54
N VAL A 120 5.70 -29.22 17.52
CA VAL A 120 4.37 -28.62 17.38
C VAL A 120 3.40 -29.38 18.27
N SER A 121 3.13 -28.87 19.48
CA SER A 121 2.02 -29.35 20.30
C SER A 121 0.74 -28.61 19.93
N HIS A 122 -0.25 -29.34 19.43
CA HIS A 122 -1.60 -28.85 19.20
C HIS A 122 -2.26 -28.50 20.55
N PRO A 123 -2.88 -27.31 20.73
CA PRO A 123 -3.67 -27.05 21.91
C PRO A 123 -5.00 -27.82 21.83
N GLN A 124 -5.23 -28.66 22.83
CA GLN A 124 -6.47 -29.38 23.08
C GLN A 124 -7.61 -28.39 23.36
N LYS A 125 -8.79 -28.66 22.79
CA LYS A 125 -10.06 -28.03 23.18
C LYS A 125 -10.25 -28.18 24.69
N LEU A 126 -10.28 -27.06 25.41
CA LEU A 126 -10.91 -26.97 26.72
C LEU A 126 -12.25 -26.26 26.54
N ASP A 127 -13.32 -27.04 26.68
CA ASP A 127 -14.69 -26.54 26.77
C ASP A 127 -14.84 -25.80 28.12
N PHE A 128 -15.11 -24.50 28.07
CA PHE A 128 -15.58 -23.75 29.23
C PHE A 128 -16.90 -23.07 28.86
N CYS A 129 -18.00 -23.69 29.29
CA CYS A 129 -19.33 -23.10 29.22
C CYS A 129 -19.43 -21.97 30.27
N VAL A 130 -19.62 -20.74 29.80
CA VAL A 130 -20.14 -19.65 30.64
C VAL A 130 -21.56 -19.39 30.18
N GLU A 131 -22.52 -19.66 31.06
CA GLU A 131 -23.93 -19.32 30.87
C GLU A 131 -24.07 -17.79 30.84
N VAL A 132 -24.46 -17.25 29.68
CA VAL A 132 -24.93 -15.87 29.55
C VAL A 132 -26.44 -15.97 29.38
N SER A 133 -27.20 -15.37 30.28
CA SER A 133 -28.66 -15.39 30.26
C SER A 133 -29.18 -14.68 29.00
N ASP A 134 -30.01 -15.37 28.23
CA ASP A 134 -30.74 -14.84 27.08
C ASP A 134 -31.67 -13.67 27.47
N GLY A 135 -31.24 -12.44 27.16
CA GLY A 135 -32.14 -11.32 26.89
C GLY A 135 -32.64 -11.37 25.44
N PRO A 136 -33.80 -10.77 25.10
CA PRO A 136 -34.45 -11.02 23.82
C PRO A 136 -33.56 -10.55 22.66
N GLU A 137 -33.09 -11.50 21.87
CA GLU A 137 -32.35 -11.31 20.63
C GLU A 137 -33.13 -10.37 19.70
N ARG A 138 -32.65 -9.13 19.55
CA ARG A 138 -32.92 -8.35 18.36
C ARG A 138 -31.96 -8.85 17.29
N SER A 139 -32.49 -9.59 16.32
CA SER A 139 -31.76 -9.97 15.12
C SER A 139 -31.33 -8.73 14.33
N HIS A 140 -30.10 -8.27 14.58
CA HIS A 140 -29.45 -7.31 13.71
C HIS A 140 -28.97 -8.05 12.47
N ASP A 141 -29.81 -8.05 11.44
CA ASP A 141 -29.44 -8.41 10.08
C ASP A 141 -28.65 -7.25 9.45
N PRO A 142 -27.32 -7.37 9.28
CA PRO A 142 -26.45 -6.28 8.81
C PRO A 142 -26.65 -5.92 7.34
N ASP A 143 -27.42 -6.72 6.57
CA ASP A 143 -27.66 -6.50 5.14
C ASP A 143 -28.87 -5.60 4.83
N LYS A 144 -29.57 -5.06 5.85
CA LYS A 144 -30.59 -4.03 5.60
C LYS A 144 -29.94 -2.69 5.25
N PRO A 145 -30.37 -2.01 4.16
CA PRO A 145 -29.76 -0.76 3.69
C PRO A 145 -29.77 0.37 4.73
N ASP A 146 -30.70 0.33 5.69
CA ASP A 146 -30.76 1.31 6.79
C ASP A 146 -29.70 1.05 7.87
N ALA A 147 -29.42 -0.21 8.22
CA ALA A 147 -28.41 -0.56 9.23
C ALA A 147 -26.98 -0.22 8.78
N LYS A 148 -26.65 -0.50 7.51
CA LYS A 148 -25.35 -0.12 6.93
C LYS A 148 -25.16 1.40 6.88
N ARG A 149 -26.23 2.15 6.54
CA ARG A 149 -26.20 3.61 6.55
C ARG A 149 -26.00 4.17 7.94
N GLU A 150 -26.67 3.60 8.94
CA GLU A 150 -26.49 3.96 10.35
C GLU A 150 -25.06 3.67 10.83
N ALA A 151 -24.50 2.51 10.50
CA ALA A 151 -23.11 2.15 10.83
C ALA A 151 -22.10 3.14 10.21
N ILE A 152 -22.25 3.47 8.93
CA ILE A 152 -21.40 4.46 8.24
C ILE A 152 -21.56 5.85 8.87
N HIS A 153 -22.78 6.25 9.23
CA HIS A 153 -23.02 7.53 9.89
C HIS A 153 -22.37 7.59 11.28
N ALA A 154 -22.50 6.53 12.08
CA ALA A 154 -21.85 6.41 13.37
C ALA A 154 -20.32 6.47 13.25
N ALA A 155 -19.73 5.78 12.26
CA ALA A 155 -18.30 5.83 11.99
C ALA A 155 -17.83 7.23 11.58
N LYS A 156 -18.62 7.96 10.78
CA LYS A 156 -18.33 9.37 10.41
C LYS A 156 -18.30 10.28 11.63
N LEU A 157 -19.28 10.17 12.52
CA LEU A 157 -19.34 10.96 13.75
C LEU A 157 -18.19 10.62 14.69
N LEU A 158 -17.92 9.33 14.89
CA LEU A 158 -16.80 8.86 15.70
C LEU A 158 -15.47 9.42 15.19
N ARG A 159 -15.19 9.30 13.88
CA ARG A 159 -13.96 9.84 13.29
C ARG A 159 -13.83 11.34 13.54
N ALA A 160 -14.91 12.10 13.32
CA ALA A 160 -14.90 13.55 13.53
C ALA A 160 -14.65 13.93 15.00
N ASP A 161 -15.26 13.22 15.94
CA ASP A 161 -15.05 13.44 17.38
C ASP A 161 -13.63 13.08 17.81
N THR A 162 -13.09 11.95 17.32
CA THR A 162 -11.71 11.53 17.63
C THR A 162 -10.70 12.53 17.06
N ILE A 163 -10.91 13.05 15.84
CA ILE A 163 -10.07 14.12 15.28
C ILE A 163 -10.09 15.34 16.20
N GLN A 164 -11.26 15.80 16.66
CA GLN A 164 -11.35 16.93 17.57
C GLN A 164 -10.62 16.69 18.90
N ALA A 165 -10.71 15.48 19.45
CA ALA A 165 -10.00 15.11 20.68
C ALA A 165 -8.48 15.17 20.47
N ILE A 166 -7.96 14.58 19.39
CA ILE A 166 -6.54 14.58 19.06
C ILE A 166 -6.01 15.99 18.77
N THR A 167 -6.77 16.82 18.06
CA THR A 167 -6.41 18.23 17.85
C THR A 167 -6.20 18.94 19.18
N LYS A 168 -7.14 18.81 20.13
CA LYS A 168 -7.02 19.43 21.47
C LYS A 168 -5.81 18.91 22.23
N ILE A 169 -5.55 17.60 22.18
CA ILE A 169 -4.39 16.98 22.85
C ILE A 169 -3.08 17.53 22.27
N PHE A 170 -2.94 17.56 20.95
CA PHE A 170 -1.72 18.04 20.29
C PHE A 170 -1.48 19.53 20.54
N GLU A 171 -2.53 20.35 20.52
CA GLU A 171 -2.47 21.77 20.85
C GLU A 171 -2.10 22.01 22.32
N GLY A 172 -2.64 21.18 23.23
CA GLY A 172 -2.26 21.18 24.64
C GLY A 172 -0.78 20.90 24.84
N ILE A 173 -0.25 19.84 24.21
CA ILE A 173 1.17 19.49 24.30
C ILE A 173 2.05 20.59 23.67
N HIS A 174 1.62 21.18 22.55
CA HIS A 174 2.35 22.28 21.89
C HIS A 174 2.49 23.52 22.79
N THR A 175 1.50 23.78 23.64
CA THR A 175 1.48 24.91 24.59
C THR A 175 2.12 24.58 25.94
N GLY A 176 2.61 23.35 26.12
CA GLY A 176 3.26 22.90 27.36
C GLY A 176 2.31 22.36 28.43
N THR A 177 1.03 22.15 28.09
CA THR A 177 0.08 21.47 28.95
C THR A 177 0.38 19.96 28.94
N PRO A 178 0.28 19.25 30.08
CA PRO A 178 0.33 17.79 30.10
C PRO A 178 -0.75 17.17 29.19
N ILE A 179 -0.57 15.90 28.84
CA ILE A 179 -1.57 15.16 28.06
C ILE A 179 -2.87 15.09 28.86
N ASP A 180 -3.99 15.41 28.19
CA ASP A 180 -5.33 15.19 28.73
C ASP A 180 -5.65 13.69 28.68
N ASN A 181 -5.15 12.95 29.68
CA ASN A 181 -5.33 11.50 29.80
C ASN A 181 -6.82 11.09 29.79
N PRO A 182 -7.75 11.78 30.49
CA PRO A 182 -9.18 11.50 30.38
C PRO A 182 -9.72 11.61 28.96
N LEU A 183 -9.41 12.69 28.24
CA LEU A 183 -9.86 12.87 26.85
C LEU A 183 -9.27 11.82 25.91
N LEU A 184 -7.98 11.50 26.07
CA LEU A 184 -7.31 10.46 25.29
C LEU A 184 -7.92 9.08 25.55
N HIS A 185 -8.18 8.75 26.81
CA HIS A 185 -8.80 7.49 27.22
C HIS A 185 -10.23 7.37 26.69
N GLU A 186 -11.03 8.44 26.74
CA GLU A 186 -12.38 8.46 26.17
C GLU A 186 -12.34 8.22 24.66
N ALA A 187 -11.49 8.98 23.93
CA ALA A 187 -11.34 8.85 22.48
C ALA A 187 -10.90 7.43 22.08
N THR A 188 -9.92 6.88 22.80
CA THR A 188 -9.40 5.51 22.60
C THR A 188 -10.46 4.46 22.88
N THR A 189 -11.18 4.57 23.99
CA THR A 189 -12.22 3.60 24.37
C THR A 189 -13.35 3.58 23.34
N ARG A 190 -13.77 4.76 22.85
CA ARG A 190 -14.81 4.88 21.84
C ARG A 190 -14.40 4.23 20.52
N ILE A 191 -13.19 4.48 20.04
CA ILE A 191 -12.72 3.90 18.78
C ILE A 191 -12.52 2.38 18.90
N VAL A 192 -11.91 1.90 19.99
CA VAL A 192 -11.72 0.47 20.27
C VAL A 192 -13.06 -0.25 20.38
N HIS A 193 -14.05 0.33 21.07
CA HIS A 193 -15.39 -0.27 21.17
C HIS A 193 -16.07 -0.36 19.80
N HIS A 194 -15.95 0.66 18.95
CA HIS A 194 -16.53 0.64 17.61
C HIS A 194 -15.90 -0.44 16.73
N VAL A 195 -14.56 -0.51 16.66
CA VAL A 195 -13.88 -1.52 15.83
C VAL A 195 -14.06 -2.94 16.35
N LEU A 196 -14.25 -3.14 17.65
CA LEU A 196 -14.58 -4.47 18.19
C LEU A 196 -15.97 -4.95 17.74
N ALA A 197 -16.90 -4.02 17.50
CA ALA A 197 -18.22 -4.34 16.96
C ALA A 197 -18.19 -4.51 15.44
N ASP A 198 -17.40 -3.69 14.74
CA ASP A 198 -17.20 -3.73 13.30
C ASP A 198 -15.85 -3.09 12.93
N HIS A 199 -14.83 -3.92 12.71
CA HIS A 199 -13.48 -3.48 12.39
C HIS A 199 -13.28 -3.12 10.91
N HIS A 200 -14.31 -3.22 10.07
CA HIS A 200 -14.19 -2.94 8.63
C HIS A 200 -14.81 -1.61 8.23
N THR A 201 -15.92 -1.18 8.83
CA THR A 201 -16.65 0.03 8.40
C THR A 201 -15.81 1.30 8.50
N LEU A 202 -15.09 1.51 9.61
CA LEU A 202 -14.28 2.72 9.79
C LEU A 202 -13.09 2.79 8.80
N PRO A 203 -12.25 1.75 8.66
CA PRO A 203 -11.21 1.73 7.61
C PRO A 203 -11.72 1.91 6.18
N GLN A 204 -12.87 1.32 5.84
CA GLN A 204 -13.48 1.50 4.52
C GLN A 204 -13.96 2.94 4.30
N LEU A 205 -14.55 3.55 5.33
CA LEU A 205 -14.90 4.97 5.32
C LEU A 205 -13.66 5.84 5.08
N VAL A 206 -12.55 5.56 5.77
CA VAL A 206 -11.28 6.27 5.62
C VAL A 206 -10.78 6.22 4.17
N LEU A 207 -10.79 5.04 3.53
CA LEU A 207 -10.42 4.90 2.12
C LEU A 207 -11.30 5.73 1.19
N VAL A 208 -12.62 5.77 1.43
CA VAL A 208 -13.54 6.61 0.65
C VAL A 208 -13.24 8.09 0.88
N GLN A 209 -12.91 8.50 2.10
CA GLN A 209 -12.54 9.90 2.41
C GLN A 209 -11.20 10.30 1.80
N ASN A 210 -10.21 9.41 1.75
CA ASN A 210 -8.92 9.63 1.06
C ASN A 210 -9.11 10.00 -0.42
N LEU A 211 -10.19 9.54 -1.06
CA LEU A 211 -10.48 9.85 -2.45
C LEU A 211 -11.22 11.18 -2.64
N ARG A 212 -11.79 11.74 -1.58
CA ARG A 212 -12.64 12.96 -1.61
C ARG A 212 -11.90 14.18 -1.06
N GLU A 213 -11.16 13.99 0.02
CA GLU A 213 -10.52 15.06 0.77
C GLU A 213 -9.12 15.31 0.19
N VAL A 214 -8.95 16.48 -0.43
CA VAL A 214 -7.65 16.89 -1.03
C VAL A 214 -6.72 17.52 0.02
N ASP A 215 -7.26 17.83 1.21
CA ASP A 215 -6.56 18.60 2.24
C ASP A 215 -6.47 17.91 3.60
N LYS A 216 -6.01 16.66 3.63
CA LYS A 216 -5.74 15.97 4.90
C LYS A 216 -4.62 16.64 5.70
N ASP A 217 -4.73 16.51 7.01
CA ASP A 217 -3.83 17.09 8.00
C ASP A 217 -3.30 16.03 8.97
N LEU A 218 -2.40 16.45 9.86
CA LEU A 218 -1.76 15.61 10.87
C LEU A 218 -2.78 14.85 11.75
N TYR A 219 -3.91 15.49 12.08
CA TYR A 219 -4.87 14.94 13.04
C TYR A 219 -5.77 13.90 12.39
N SER A 220 -6.24 14.18 11.18
CA SER A 220 -6.96 13.20 10.37
C SER A 220 -6.10 11.97 10.08
N HIS A 221 -4.83 12.17 9.72
CA HIS A 221 -3.86 11.08 9.52
C HIS A 221 -3.72 10.20 10.77
N ALA A 222 -3.54 10.79 11.96
CA ALA A 222 -3.41 10.02 13.21
C ALA A 222 -4.64 9.13 13.48
N VAL A 223 -5.85 9.62 13.20
CA VAL A 223 -7.08 8.84 13.39
C VAL A 223 -7.25 7.75 12.32
N ASP A 224 -6.84 8.03 11.09
CA ASP A 224 -6.89 7.07 9.98
C ASP A 224 -5.91 5.92 10.19
N VAL A 225 -4.68 6.22 10.60
CA VAL A 225 -3.67 5.23 11.02
C VAL A 225 -4.20 4.39 12.18
N CYS A 226 -4.85 5.01 13.18
CA CYS A 226 -5.46 4.29 14.29
C CYS A 226 -6.54 3.30 13.84
N ALA A 227 -7.42 3.70 12.90
CA ALA A 227 -8.43 2.80 12.34
C ALA A 227 -7.81 1.58 11.66
N PHE A 228 -6.78 1.78 10.82
CA PHE A 228 -6.08 0.67 10.15
C PHE A 228 -5.27 -0.20 11.13
N ALA A 229 -4.60 0.40 12.12
CA ALA A 229 -3.82 -0.30 13.13
C ALA A 229 -4.70 -1.26 13.95
N LEU A 230 -5.87 -0.78 14.40
CA LEU A 230 -6.82 -1.58 15.17
C LEU A 230 -7.42 -2.72 14.34
N MET A 231 -7.83 -2.44 13.10
CA MET A 231 -8.32 -3.46 12.18
C MET A 231 -7.30 -4.58 11.99
N LEU A 232 -6.03 -4.22 11.74
CA LEU A 232 -4.96 -5.19 11.53
C LEU A 232 -4.62 -5.94 12.83
N ALA A 233 -4.56 -5.28 13.98
CA ALA A 233 -4.31 -5.92 15.27
C ALA A 233 -5.39 -6.95 15.64
N ILE A 234 -6.67 -6.65 15.37
CA ILE A 234 -7.79 -7.58 15.56
C ILE A 234 -7.62 -8.82 14.67
N GLU A 235 -7.26 -8.63 13.41
CA GLU A 235 -7.10 -9.72 12.44
C GLU A 235 -5.85 -10.58 12.69
N LEU A 236 -4.84 -10.00 13.34
CA LEU A 236 -3.70 -10.72 13.90
C LEU A 236 -4.02 -11.43 15.22
N GLY A 237 -5.26 -11.32 15.73
CA GLY A 237 -5.71 -11.98 16.95
C GLY A 237 -5.16 -11.38 18.23
N TRP A 238 -4.84 -10.08 18.25
CA TRP A 238 -4.34 -9.43 19.47
C TRP A 238 -5.46 -9.24 20.48
N GLU A 239 -5.13 -9.44 21.76
CA GLU A 239 -6.09 -9.33 22.85
C GLU A 239 -6.60 -7.89 23.03
N LYS A 240 -7.83 -7.77 23.54
CA LYS A 240 -8.50 -6.47 23.75
C LYS A 240 -7.67 -5.47 24.56
N THR A 241 -7.00 -5.92 25.61
CA THR A 241 -6.13 -5.07 26.47
C THR A 241 -5.03 -4.40 25.67
N ARG A 242 -4.49 -5.08 24.65
CA ARG A 242 -3.45 -4.56 23.76
C ARG A 242 -3.99 -3.59 22.71
N LEU A 243 -5.28 -3.69 22.36
CA LEU A 243 -5.90 -2.78 21.38
C LEU A 243 -5.96 -1.35 21.91
N GLU A 244 -6.12 -1.15 23.21
CA GLU A 244 -6.05 0.19 23.82
C GLU A 244 -4.65 0.81 23.65
N GLU A 245 -3.59 0.02 23.86
CA GLU A 245 -2.22 0.49 23.60
C GLU A 245 -1.98 0.78 22.12
N VAL A 246 -2.53 -0.04 21.21
CA VAL A 246 -2.47 0.21 19.76
C VAL A 246 -3.13 1.52 19.40
N ALA A 247 -4.33 1.77 19.93
CA ALA A 247 -5.06 3.00 19.68
C ALA A 247 -4.29 4.23 20.20
N VAL A 248 -3.77 4.18 21.43
CA VAL A 248 -2.96 5.28 21.98
C VAL A 248 -1.69 5.49 21.16
N GLY A 249 -0.95 4.42 20.86
CA GLY A 249 0.27 4.48 20.05
C GLY A 249 0.03 5.06 18.67
N ALA A 250 -1.02 4.61 17.97
CA ALA A 250 -1.38 5.11 16.66
C ALA A 250 -1.86 6.56 16.69
N LEU A 251 -2.64 6.98 17.69
CA LEU A 251 -3.11 8.37 17.78
C LEU A 251 -1.98 9.36 18.13
N LEU A 252 -0.92 8.89 18.78
CA LEU A 252 0.20 9.73 19.23
C LEU A 252 1.47 9.57 18.38
N HIS A 253 1.53 8.64 17.42
CA HIS A 253 2.78 8.28 16.71
C HIS A 253 3.51 9.50 16.13
N ASP A 254 2.74 10.45 15.61
CA ASP A 254 3.22 11.64 14.92
C ASP A 254 3.18 12.92 15.79
N VAL A 255 3.01 12.80 17.10
CA VAL A 255 2.95 13.95 18.03
C VAL A 255 4.17 14.86 17.94
N GLY A 256 5.33 14.34 17.53
CA GLY A 256 6.55 15.11 17.37
C GLY A 256 6.49 16.21 16.31
N TYR A 257 5.56 16.13 15.35
CA TYR A 257 5.37 17.18 14.34
C TYR A 257 5.04 18.54 14.97
N ILE A 258 4.41 18.57 16.16
CA ILE A 258 4.08 19.83 16.85
C ILE A 258 5.32 20.60 17.33
N ARG A 259 6.49 19.94 17.37
CA ARG A 259 7.78 20.54 17.74
C ARG A 259 8.55 21.07 16.53
N LEU A 260 8.05 20.84 15.31
CA LEU A 260 8.66 21.34 14.09
C LEU A 260 8.11 22.72 13.70
N PRO A 261 8.88 23.54 12.94
CA PRO A 261 8.39 24.81 12.43
C PRO A 261 7.14 24.63 11.55
N ARG A 262 6.10 25.44 11.78
CA ARG A 262 4.81 25.33 11.06
C ARG A 262 4.95 25.39 9.54
N ASN A 263 5.90 26.16 9.02
CA ASN A 263 6.16 26.26 7.58
C ASN A 263 6.76 24.97 7.00
N VAL A 264 7.46 24.16 7.80
CA VAL A 264 7.96 22.83 7.39
C VAL A 264 6.83 21.81 7.43
N VAL A 265 6.00 21.83 8.47
CA VAL A 265 4.88 20.88 8.62
C VAL A 265 3.81 21.09 7.54
N ARG A 266 3.46 22.34 7.24
CA ARG A 266 2.40 22.69 6.24
C ARG A 266 2.87 22.62 4.80
N LYS A 267 4.16 22.45 4.54
CA LYS A 267 4.68 22.39 3.18
C LYS A 267 4.27 21.07 2.54
N ARG A 268 3.55 21.17 1.42
CA ARG A 268 3.21 20.03 0.57
C ARG A 268 4.16 19.94 -0.61
N GLY A 269 4.41 18.72 -1.05
CA GLY A 269 5.31 18.42 -2.16
C GLY A 269 6.78 18.38 -1.73
N ASN A 270 7.68 18.71 -2.65
CA ASN A 270 9.12 18.49 -2.45
C ASN A 270 9.68 19.36 -1.32
N CYS A 271 10.08 18.71 -0.23
CA CYS A 271 10.89 19.31 0.82
C CYS A 271 12.35 19.42 0.36
N LEU A 272 13.03 20.47 0.81
CA LEU A 272 14.48 20.59 0.69
C LEU A 272 15.14 19.51 1.56
N PRO A 273 16.35 19.02 1.22
CA PRO A 273 17.04 18.01 2.02
C PRO A 273 17.18 18.38 3.50
N ALA A 274 17.38 19.68 3.82
CA ALA A 274 17.44 20.16 5.19
C ALA A 274 16.08 20.12 5.92
N GLU A 275 14.99 20.41 5.20
CA GLU A 275 13.63 20.30 5.74
C GLU A 275 13.30 18.83 6.01
N GLU A 276 13.63 17.94 5.07
CA GLU A 276 13.47 16.49 5.21
C GLU A 276 14.25 15.95 6.42
N GLY A 277 15.49 16.41 6.60
CA GLY A 277 16.29 16.08 7.78
C GLY A 277 15.70 16.58 9.11
N LEU A 278 14.89 17.65 9.10
CA LEU A 278 14.14 18.08 10.28
C LEU A 278 12.90 17.20 10.49
N ILE A 279 12.16 16.91 9.43
CA ILE A 279 10.97 16.07 9.46
C ILE A 279 11.31 14.70 10.03
N ARG A 280 12.40 14.06 9.59
CA ARG A 280 12.82 12.74 10.08
C ARG A 280 13.17 12.68 11.58
N LYS A 281 13.22 13.81 12.27
CA LYS A 281 13.41 13.88 13.73
C LYS A 281 12.11 13.80 14.51
N HIS A 282 10.94 13.86 13.87
CA HIS A 282 9.66 13.86 14.60
C HIS A 282 9.46 12.61 15.49
N PRO A 283 9.97 11.40 15.22
CA PRO A 283 9.82 10.29 16.17
C PRO A 283 10.53 10.60 17.50
N GLU A 284 11.78 11.09 17.42
CA GLU A 284 12.56 11.48 18.60
C GLU A 284 11.93 12.68 19.33
N LEU A 285 11.48 13.70 18.59
CA LEU A 285 10.77 14.85 19.14
C LEU A 285 9.43 14.44 19.77
N GLY A 286 8.79 13.40 19.25
CA GLY A 286 7.57 12.82 19.79
C GLY A 286 7.83 12.26 21.18
N ILE A 287 8.87 11.43 21.32
CA ILE A 287 9.29 10.92 22.64
C ILE A 287 9.59 12.07 23.61
N MET A 288 10.32 13.10 23.17
CA MET A 288 10.58 14.29 24.01
C MET A 288 9.29 15.01 24.41
N ALA A 289 8.34 15.15 23.49
CA ALA A 289 7.05 15.79 23.78
C ALA A 289 6.20 14.99 24.77
N LEU A 290 6.37 13.67 24.80
CA LEU A 290 5.67 12.75 25.69
C LEU A 290 6.38 12.53 27.04
N GLN A 291 7.57 13.11 27.28
CA GLN A 291 8.31 12.91 28.55
C GLN A 291 7.56 13.38 29.80
N SER A 292 6.72 14.41 29.66
CA SER A 292 5.88 14.91 30.75
C SER A 292 4.57 14.13 30.90
N ALA A 293 4.29 13.17 30.01
CA ALA A 293 3.14 12.31 30.14
C ALA A 293 3.42 11.24 31.19
N GLN A 294 2.74 11.36 32.32
CA GLN A 294 2.69 10.29 33.28
C GLN A 294 1.84 9.16 32.68
N GLU A 295 2.30 7.91 32.76
CA GLU A 295 1.52 6.67 32.51
C GLU A 295 1.42 6.12 31.07
N LEU A 296 2.28 6.51 30.12
CA LEU A 296 2.36 5.79 28.84
C LEU A 296 3.20 4.51 28.96
N SER A 297 2.68 3.38 28.44
CA SER A 297 3.42 2.13 28.40
C SER A 297 4.64 2.23 27.48
N GLU A 298 5.64 1.38 27.73
CA GLU A 298 6.84 1.35 26.89
C GLU A 298 6.49 1.00 25.45
N GLU A 299 5.46 0.17 25.22
CA GLU A 299 5.06 -0.25 23.88
C GLU A 299 4.46 0.90 23.06
N VAL A 300 3.72 1.81 23.70
CA VAL A 300 3.27 3.07 23.08
C VAL A 300 4.47 3.93 22.68
N LYS A 301 5.44 4.12 23.59
CA LYS A 301 6.65 4.90 23.30
C LYS A 301 7.47 4.27 22.17
N ARG A 302 7.57 2.95 22.15
CA ARG A 302 8.24 2.23 21.06
C ARG A 302 7.53 2.42 19.74
N GLY A 303 6.20 2.36 19.69
CA GLY A 303 5.42 2.71 18.50
C GLY A 303 5.74 4.11 17.96
N VAL A 304 5.75 5.12 18.83
CA VAL A 304 6.10 6.51 18.46
C VAL A 304 7.54 6.61 17.94
N MET A 305 8.50 5.90 18.53
CA MET A 305 9.90 5.96 18.10
C MET A 305 10.17 5.16 16.81
N GLU A 306 9.47 4.05 16.60
CA GLU A 306 9.85 3.01 15.63
C GLU A 306 8.96 2.94 14.38
N HIS A 307 7.87 3.70 14.28
CA HIS A 307 6.92 3.61 13.14
C HIS A 307 7.53 3.95 11.77
N HIS A 308 8.71 4.58 11.72
CA HIS A 308 9.44 4.79 10.46
C HIS A 308 10.66 3.87 10.27
N GLU A 309 10.87 2.93 11.19
CA GLU A 309 11.84 1.87 11.01
C GLU A 309 11.33 0.82 10.00
N ARG A 310 12.25 0.04 9.43
CA ARG A 310 11.96 -1.00 8.44
C ARG A 310 12.70 -2.28 8.81
N LEU A 311 12.15 -3.45 8.50
CA LEU A 311 12.72 -4.73 8.95
C LEU A 311 14.16 -4.96 8.46
N ASP A 312 14.50 -4.41 7.28
CA ASP A 312 15.83 -4.46 6.67
C ASP A 312 16.82 -3.43 7.23
N GLY A 313 16.38 -2.52 8.10
CA GLY A 313 17.18 -1.43 8.66
C GLY A 313 17.29 -0.19 7.79
N SER A 314 16.54 -0.10 6.68
CA SER A 314 16.53 1.08 5.80
C SER A 314 15.75 2.28 6.36
N GLY A 315 15.03 2.08 7.46
CA GLY A 315 14.20 3.09 8.12
C GLY A 315 14.98 4.10 8.99
N TYR A 316 14.24 4.83 9.82
CA TYR A 316 14.77 5.88 10.71
C TYR A 316 13.92 5.98 11.99
N PRO A 317 14.41 6.62 13.07
CA PRO A 317 15.66 7.40 13.19
C PRO A 317 16.94 6.59 13.40
N LYS A 318 16.84 5.34 13.87
CA LYS A 318 17.99 4.53 14.33
C LYS A 318 18.44 3.47 13.33
N GLY A 319 17.65 3.15 12.30
CA GLY A 319 17.97 2.10 11.33
C GLY A 319 17.91 0.71 11.96
N MET A 320 16.90 0.51 12.82
CA MET A 320 16.68 -0.74 13.56
C MET A 320 16.27 -1.86 12.61
N LYS A 321 16.76 -3.07 12.88
CA LYS A 321 16.37 -4.29 12.14
C LYS A 321 15.30 -5.05 12.91
N GLN A 322 14.65 -5.99 12.22
CA GLN A 322 13.53 -6.81 12.72
C GLN A 322 13.68 -7.27 14.18
N ASP A 323 14.81 -7.88 14.56
CA ASP A 323 15.01 -8.43 15.91
C ASP A 323 15.00 -7.39 17.03
N ALA A 324 15.25 -6.12 16.69
CA ALA A 324 15.25 -5.01 17.63
C ALA A 324 13.90 -4.29 17.69
N LEU A 325 13.01 -4.47 16.71
CA LEU A 325 11.75 -3.73 16.59
C LEU A 325 10.66 -4.31 17.50
N SER A 326 9.84 -3.43 18.06
CA SER A 326 8.64 -3.84 18.76
C SER A 326 7.58 -4.28 17.77
N SER A 327 6.70 -5.15 18.24
CA SER A 327 5.48 -5.50 17.51
C SER A 327 4.62 -4.26 17.18
N MET A 328 4.61 -3.25 18.06
CA MET A 328 3.92 -1.97 17.82
C MET A 328 4.57 -1.19 16.68
N GLY A 329 5.90 -1.07 16.68
CA GLY A 329 6.66 -0.40 15.62
C GLY A 329 6.45 -1.07 14.26
N ILE A 330 6.48 -2.40 14.21
CA ILE A 330 6.22 -3.17 12.97
C ILE A 330 4.79 -2.93 12.47
N LEU A 331 3.80 -2.95 13.36
CA LEU A 331 2.40 -2.69 13.03
C LEU A 331 2.22 -1.28 12.45
N LEU A 332 2.67 -0.26 13.20
CA LEU A 332 2.50 1.13 12.82
C LEU A 332 3.25 1.46 11.54
N ALA A 333 4.45 0.90 11.31
CA ALA A 333 5.21 1.14 10.10
C ALA A 333 4.47 0.77 8.81
N ILE A 334 3.63 -0.27 8.85
CA ILE A 334 2.83 -0.70 7.71
C ILE A 334 1.64 0.24 7.49
N VAL A 335 0.88 0.52 8.56
CA VAL A 335 -0.37 1.28 8.42
C VAL A 335 -0.15 2.79 8.25
N ASP A 336 0.90 3.34 8.85
CA ASP A 336 1.38 4.71 8.62
C ASP A 336 1.74 4.89 7.14
N HIS A 337 2.61 4.01 6.62
CA HIS A 337 3.02 4.06 5.22
C HIS A 337 1.82 3.94 4.27
N PHE A 338 0.90 3.02 4.55
CA PHE A 338 -0.30 2.83 3.75
C PHE A 338 -1.20 4.08 3.73
N ASP A 339 -1.51 4.67 4.89
CA ASP A 339 -2.35 5.87 4.92
C ASP A 339 -1.61 7.08 4.32
N ALA A 340 -0.32 7.28 4.60
CA ALA A 340 0.46 8.39 4.06
C ALA A 340 0.47 8.40 2.52
N GLU A 341 0.63 7.24 1.89
CA GLU A 341 0.63 7.10 0.43
C GLU A 341 -0.78 7.26 -0.17
N THR A 342 -1.82 6.77 0.51
CA THR A 342 -3.20 6.82 -0.01
C THR A 342 -3.89 8.16 0.21
N SER A 343 -3.64 8.82 1.34
CA SER A 343 -4.13 10.16 1.66
C SER A 343 -3.30 11.27 1.00
N GLY A 344 -2.00 11.03 0.80
CA GLY A 344 -1.06 12.05 0.38
C GLY A 344 -0.94 13.21 1.37
N TRP A 345 -1.23 13.03 2.67
CA TRP A 345 -1.32 14.14 3.62
C TRP A 345 -0.04 15.00 3.69
N ARG A 346 1.15 14.40 3.53
CA ARG A 346 2.45 15.10 3.42
C ARG A 346 2.75 15.60 2.01
N THR A 347 2.55 14.75 1.02
CA THR A 347 3.01 15.01 -0.36
C THR A 347 2.05 15.91 -1.14
N GLY A 348 0.78 15.98 -0.72
CA GLY A 348 -0.34 16.54 -1.48
C GLY A 348 -0.74 15.70 -2.69
N LEU A 349 -0.20 14.49 -2.83
CA LEU A 349 -0.37 13.62 -4.00
C LEU A 349 -0.89 12.25 -3.56
N PRO A 350 -2.20 12.11 -3.30
CA PRO A 350 -2.80 10.82 -2.94
C PRO A 350 -2.63 9.80 -4.06
N ARG A 351 -2.30 8.56 -3.69
CA ARG A 351 -2.16 7.45 -4.63
C ARG A 351 -3.34 6.48 -4.53
N PRO A 352 -3.76 5.84 -5.63
CA PRO A 352 -4.82 4.83 -5.58
C PRO A 352 -4.45 3.68 -4.63
N ALA A 353 -5.35 3.33 -3.71
CA ALA A 353 -5.11 2.29 -2.70
C ALA A 353 -4.63 0.96 -3.29
N GLY A 354 -5.23 0.47 -4.39
CA GLY A 354 -4.77 -0.75 -5.05
C GLY A 354 -3.31 -0.68 -5.57
N ALA A 355 -2.82 0.51 -5.92
CA ALA A 355 -1.42 0.71 -6.28
C ALA A 355 -0.51 0.65 -5.05
N VAL A 356 -0.92 1.25 -3.93
CA VAL A 356 -0.17 1.23 -2.67
C VAL A 356 -0.10 -0.20 -2.11
N VAL A 357 -1.21 -0.93 -2.12
CA VAL A 357 -1.27 -2.34 -1.70
C VAL A 357 -0.24 -3.20 -2.43
N ARG A 358 -0.18 -3.04 -3.75
CA ARG A 358 0.76 -3.76 -4.59
C ARG A 358 2.21 -3.43 -4.26
N ASP A 359 2.53 -2.15 -4.10
CA ASP A 359 3.87 -1.71 -3.79
C ASP A 359 4.29 -2.24 -2.41
N LEU A 360 3.40 -2.15 -1.42
CA LEU A 360 3.60 -2.69 -0.08
C LEU A 360 3.87 -4.21 -0.10
N TYR A 361 3.15 -4.97 -0.93
CA TYR A 361 3.40 -6.41 -1.12
C TYR A 361 4.81 -6.69 -1.66
N HIS A 362 5.25 -5.94 -2.68
CA HIS A 362 6.60 -6.11 -3.21
C HIS A 362 7.69 -5.66 -2.23
N GLU A 363 7.44 -4.60 -1.46
CA GLU A 363 8.38 -4.16 -0.42
C GLU A 363 8.48 -5.15 0.74
N ALA A 364 7.38 -5.82 1.08
CA ALA A 364 7.39 -6.94 2.03
C ALA A 364 8.16 -8.15 1.49
N GLN A 365 8.00 -8.50 0.21
CA GLN A 365 8.82 -9.54 -0.44
C GLN A 365 10.32 -9.19 -0.43
N ALA A 366 10.65 -7.91 -0.52
CA ALA A 366 12.02 -7.42 -0.41
C ALA A 366 12.54 -7.34 1.05
N GLY A 367 11.71 -7.68 2.03
CA GLY A 367 12.09 -7.69 3.44
C GLY A 367 12.04 -6.33 4.14
N LYS A 368 11.41 -5.30 3.54
CA LYS A 368 11.22 -3.99 4.20
C LYS A 368 10.11 -4.02 5.26
N PHE A 369 9.04 -4.76 4.98
CA PHE A 369 7.84 -4.88 5.81
C PHE A 369 7.55 -6.34 6.14
N ASP A 370 6.82 -6.58 7.23
CA ASP A 370 6.44 -7.93 7.62
C ASP A 370 5.40 -8.51 6.64
N MET A 371 5.77 -9.60 5.98
CA MET A 371 4.95 -10.22 4.93
C MET A 371 3.62 -10.76 5.49
N MET A 372 3.60 -11.26 6.72
CA MET A 372 2.38 -11.78 7.34
C MET A 372 1.38 -10.63 7.56
N GLN A 373 1.83 -9.54 8.19
CA GLN A 373 0.99 -8.38 8.46
C GLN A 373 0.53 -7.69 7.17
N VAL A 374 1.37 -7.58 6.14
CA VAL A 374 0.96 -7.07 4.83
C VAL A 374 -0.12 -7.95 4.20
N ASN A 375 0.00 -9.28 4.28
CA ASN A 375 -1.05 -10.17 3.78
C ASN A 375 -2.36 -10.03 4.56
N TYR A 376 -2.32 -9.84 5.89
CA TYR A 376 -3.52 -9.56 6.68
C TYR A 376 -4.12 -8.21 6.33
N LEU A 377 -3.32 -7.16 6.14
CA LEU A 377 -3.83 -5.88 5.67
C LEU A 377 -4.57 -6.05 4.34
N ILE A 378 -3.96 -6.74 3.36
CA ILE A 378 -4.56 -7.05 2.06
C ILE A 378 -5.87 -7.83 2.22
N LYS A 379 -5.92 -8.80 3.14
CA LYS A 379 -7.13 -9.55 3.46
C LYS A 379 -8.27 -8.63 3.92
N CYS A 380 -7.95 -7.61 4.72
CA CYS A 380 -8.95 -6.70 5.29
C CYS A 380 -9.45 -5.66 4.28
N ILE A 381 -8.54 -5.02 3.56
CA ILE A 381 -8.89 -3.94 2.62
C ILE A 381 -9.24 -4.45 1.22
N GLY A 382 -8.95 -5.72 0.95
CA GLY A 382 -9.11 -6.37 -0.34
C GLY A 382 -7.90 -6.19 -1.24
N ILE A 383 -7.69 -7.18 -2.11
CA ILE A 383 -6.73 -7.08 -3.23
C ILE A 383 -7.11 -5.90 -4.15
N TYR A 384 -8.40 -5.64 -4.27
CA TYR A 384 -8.95 -4.50 -4.97
C TYR A 384 -9.73 -3.61 -4.01
N PRO A 385 -9.06 -2.68 -3.29
CA PRO A 385 -9.74 -1.83 -2.32
C PRO A 385 -10.81 -0.95 -2.97
N VAL A 386 -11.78 -0.51 -2.16
CA VAL A 386 -12.80 0.47 -2.58
C VAL A 386 -12.13 1.67 -3.24
N GLY A 387 -12.69 2.12 -4.36
CA GLY A 387 -12.14 3.19 -5.19
C GLY A 387 -11.04 2.77 -6.17
N SER A 388 -10.68 1.49 -6.22
CA SER A 388 -9.80 1.00 -7.29
C SER A 388 -10.47 1.13 -8.65
N LEU A 389 -9.79 1.78 -9.60
CA LEU A 389 -10.21 1.81 -11.00
C LEU A 389 -9.68 0.55 -11.70
N VAL A 390 -10.56 -0.21 -12.33
CA VAL A 390 -10.27 -1.52 -12.92
C VAL A 390 -10.70 -1.62 -14.38
N GLU A 391 -9.94 -2.38 -15.17
CA GLU A 391 -10.31 -2.86 -16.51
C GLU A 391 -10.86 -4.28 -16.36
N LEU A 392 -12.03 -4.56 -16.93
CA LEU A 392 -12.66 -5.87 -16.88
C LEU A 392 -12.28 -6.71 -18.12
N SER A 393 -12.48 -8.03 -18.06
CA SER A 393 -12.25 -8.98 -19.16
C SER A 393 -13.01 -8.63 -20.44
N THR A 394 -14.13 -7.94 -20.32
CA THR A 394 -14.96 -7.41 -21.41
C THR A 394 -14.39 -6.16 -22.08
N GLY A 395 -13.35 -5.53 -21.51
CA GLY A 395 -12.82 -4.23 -21.92
C GLY A 395 -13.49 -3.03 -21.27
N GLU A 396 -14.62 -3.25 -20.57
CA GLU A 396 -15.27 -2.22 -19.75
C GLU A 396 -14.34 -1.74 -18.64
N ARG A 397 -14.58 -0.52 -18.14
CA ARG A 397 -13.88 0.02 -16.98
C ARG A 397 -14.86 0.37 -15.88
N GLY A 398 -14.45 0.11 -14.65
CA GLY A 398 -15.29 0.27 -13.49
C GLY A 398 -14.51 0.68 -12.25
N VAL A 399 -15.25 1.16 -11.26
CA VAL A 399 -14.74 1.53 -9.95
C VAL A 399 -15.21 0.49 -8.93
N VAL A 400 -14.30 -0.05 -8.14
CA VAL A 400 -14.68 -0.94 -7.03
C VAL A 400 -15.47 -0.16 -5.99
N VAL A 401 -16.69 -0.61 -5.69
CA VAL A 401 -17.62 0.03 -4.74
C VAL A 401 -17.84 -0.79 -3.47
N PHE A 402 -17.51 -2.07 -3.51
CA PHE A 402 -17.62 -2.98 -2.37
C PHE A 402 -16.59 -4.10 -2.48
N VAL A 403 -15.97 -4.45 -1.35
CA VAL A 403 -14.99 -5.53 -1.25
C VAL A 403 -15.69 -6.78 -0.73
N ASN A 404 -15.53 -7.90 -1.43
CA ASN A 404 -15.99 -9.19 -0.95
C ASN A 404 -14.87 -9.88 -0.16
N ALA A 405 -14.99 -9.92 1.16
CA ALA A 405 -13.97 -10.51 2.03
C ALA A 405 -13.82 -12.04 1.85
N ALA A 406 -14.89 -12.74 1.46
CA ALA A 406 -14.87 -14.17 1.20
C ALA A 406 -14.24 -14.50 -0.16
N GLU A 407 -14.45 -13.64 -1.17
CA GLU A 407 -13.91 -13.78 -2.51
C GLU A 407 -13.18 -12.49 -2.95
N MET A 408 -11.97 -12.25 -2.43
CA MET A 408 -11.19 -11.01 -2.63
C MET A 408 -10.94 -10.62 -4.10
N LEU A 409 -11.08 -11.55 -5.03
CA LEU A 409 -10.90 -11.34 -6.47
C LEU A 409 -12.19 -10.92 -7.19
N LYS A 410 -13.31 -11.00 -6.49
CA LYS A 410 -14.65 -10.76 -7.02
C LYS A 410 -15.38 -9.67 -6.22
N PRO A 411 -14.86 -8.43 -6.19
CA PRO A 411 -15.56 -7.31 -5.58
C PRO A 411 -16.79 -6.90 -6.41
N ALA A 412 -17.65 -6.04 -5.86
CA ALA A 412 -18.66 -5.36 -6.66
C ALA A 412 -18.06 -4.12 -7.33
N VAL A 413 -18.31 -3.99 -8.63
CA VAL A 413 -17.74 -2.96 -9.49
C VAL A 413 -18.84 -2.14 -10.10
N LYS A 414 -18.78 -0.81 -9.93
CA LYS A 414 -19.61 0.13 -10.67
C LYS A 414 -19.00 0.39 -12.04
N VAL A 415 -19.61 -0.14 -13.07
CA VAL A 415 -19.19 -0.02 -14.46
C VAL A 415 -19.54 1.39 -14.96
N ILE A 416 -18.54 2.09 -15.49
CA ILE A 416 -18.64 3.51 -15.86
C ILE A 416 -18.24 3.81 -17.31
N VAL A 417 -17.47 2.92 -17.95
CA VAL A 417 -17.01 3.07 -19.33
C VAL A 417 -17.19 1.75 -20.06
N ASP A 418 -17.68 1.83 -21.30
CA ASP A 418 -17.90 0.68 -22.18
C ASP A 418 -16.58 0.13 -22.77
N PRO A 419 -16.60 -1.02 -23.48
CA PRO A 419 -15.40 -1.57 -24.11
C PRO A 419 -14.73 -0.68 -25.17
N HIS A 420 -15.46 0.29 -25.72
CA HIS A 420 -14.98 1.21 -26.74
C HIS A 420 -14.36 2.49 -26.15
N GLY A 421 -14.43 2.65 -24.83
CA GLY A 421 -13.90 3.81 -24.11
C GLY A 421 -14.90 4.95 -23.94
N ALA A 422 -16.17 4.77 -24.32
CA ALA A 422 -17.21 5.77 -24.10
C ALA A 422 -17.83 5.61 -22.69
N PRO A 423 -18.10 6.72 -21.97
CA PRO A 423 -18.74 6.64 -20.67
C PRO A 423 -20.20 6.18 -20.78
N TYR A 424 -20.64 5.32 -19.86
CA TYR A 424 -22.06 4.96 -19.75
C TYR A 424 -22.86 6.16 -19.24
N ALA A 425 -23.99 6.46 -19.90
CA ALA A 425 -24.91 7.51 -19.47
C ALA A 425 -25.49 7.24 -18.08
N VAL A 426 -25.77 5.96 -17.78
CA VAL A 426 -26.20 5.48 -16.46
C VAL A 426 -25.26 4.36 -16.03
N PRO A 427 -24.23 4.68 -15.22
CA PRO A 427 -23.38 3.67 -14.61
C PRO A 427 -24.17 2.68 -13.73
N PHE A 428 -23.81 1.40 -13.77
CA PHE A 428 -24.50 0.32 -13.05
C PHE A 428 -23.51 -0.50 -12.23
N VAL A 429 -23.98 -1.18 -11.18
CA VAL A 429 -23.15 -2.03 -10.32
C VAL A 429 -23.27 -3.48 -10.77
N VAL A 430 -22.12 -4.15 -10.89
CA VAL A 430 -22.02 -5.59 -11.13
C VAL A 430 -21.31 -6.21 -9.94
N ASP A 431 -21.94 -7.20 -9.32
CA ASP A 431 -21.24 -8.09 -8.38
C ASP A 431 -20.50 -9.16 -9.16
N LEU A 432 -19.16 -9.15 -9.10
CA LEU A 432 -18.35 -10.13 -9.82
C LEU A 432 -18.46 -11.54 -9.22
N ALA A 433 -18.98 -11.68 -7.99
CA ALA A 433 -19.28 -12.98 -7.39
C ALA A 433 -20.58 -13.60 -7.94
N CYS A 434 -21.52 -12.75 -8.40
CA CYS A 434 -22.83 -13.15 -8.89
C CYS A 434 -23.04 -12.72 -10.36
N PRO A 435 -22.46 -13.44 -11.35
CA PRO A 435 -22.58 -13.07 -12.75
C PRO A 435 -24.03 -13.20 -13.27
N SER A 436 -24.48 -12.19 -14.03
CA SER A 436 -25.80 -12.19 -14.68
C SER A 436 -25.94 -13.34 -15.68
N PRO A 437 -27.04 -14.12 -15.66
CA PRO A 437 -27.29 -15.17 -16.64
C PRO A 437 -27.32 -14.61 -18.07
N GLY A 438 -26.50 -15.17 -18.96
CA GLY A 438 -26.46 -14.81 -20.38
C GLY A 438 -25.49 -13.69 -20.75
N GLU A 439 -24.80 -13.08 -19.79
CA GLU A 439 -23.72 -12.12 -20.06
C GLU A 439 -22.34 -12.79 -19.98
N PRO A 440 -21.34 -12.31 -20.74
CA PRO A 440 -19.98 -12.82 -20.63
C PRO A 440 -19.44 -12.57 -19.20
N PRO A 441 -18.71 -13.54 -18.61
CA PRO A 441 -18.19 -13.39 -17.26
C PRO A 441 -17.20 -12.21 -17.21
N ARG A 442 -17.46 -11.29 -16.30
CA ARG A 442 -16.57 -10.16 -15.99
C ARG A 442 -15.57 -10.60 -14.93
N MET A 443 -14.29 -10.38 -15.21
CA MET A 443 -13.19 -10.56 -14.26
C MET A 443 -12.32 -9.32 -14.28
N ILE A 444 -11.70 -8.97 -13.15
CA ILE A 444 -10.75 -7.87 -13.15
C ILE A 444 -9.47 -8.30 -13.86
N ARG A 445 -9.15 -7.57 -14.93
CA ARG A 445 -7.97 -7.80 -15.77
C ARG A 445 -6.78 -6.97 -15.33
N ALA A 446 -7.01 -5.71 -14.97
CA ALA A 446 -5.94 -4.80 -14.60
C ALA A 446 -6.42 -3.72 -13.63
N LEU A 447 -5.51 -3.29 -12.75
CA LEU A 447 -5.62 -2.00 -12.06
C LEU A 447 -5.19 -0.88 -13.01
N LEU A 448 -6.02 0.16 -13.08
CA LEU A 448 -5.75 1.36 -13.86
C LEU A 448 -5.37 2.52 -12.94
N ASN A 449 -4.59 3.47 -13.47
CA ASN A 449 -4.30 4.72 -12.76
C ASN A 449 -5.35 5.77 -13.17
N PRO A 450 -6.20 6.26 -12.24
CA PRO A 450 -7.24 7.24 -12.56
C PRO A 450 -6.73 8.52 -13.22
N ALA A 451 -5.56 9.02 -12.82
CA ALA A 451 -4.98 10.22 -13.40
C ALA A 451 -4.58 10.02 -14.88
N HIS A 452 -4.03 8.85 -15.22
CA HIS A 452 -3.69 8.51 -16.61
C HIS A 452 -4.94 8.31 -17.47
N GLU A 453 -5.99 7.72 -16.91
CA GLU A 453 -7.26 7.51 -17.61
C GLU A 453 -8.13 8.77 -17.63
N LYS A 454 -7.73 9.84 -16.93
CA LYS A 454 -8.50 11.09 -16.75
C LYS A 454 -9.90 10.86 -16.17
N ILE A 455 -10.02 9.89 -15.26
CA ILE A 455 -11.27 9.52 -14.59
C ILE A 455 -11.20 9.96 -13.13
N SER A 456 -12.17 10.77 -12.68
CA SER A 456 -12.37 11.04 -11.26
C SER A 456 -13.22 9.94 -10.64
N VAL A 457 -12.67 9.24 -9.65
CA VAL A 457 -13.30 8.05 -9.04
C VAL A 457 -14.36 8.42 -8.00
N ALA A 458 -14.11 9.45 -7.20
CA ALA A 458 -14.91 9.80 -6.03
C ALA A 458 -16.43 9.94 -6.28
N PRO A 459 -16.90 10.55 -7.40
CA PRO A 459 -18.33 10.67 -7.67
C PRO A 459 -19.07 9.34 -7.77
N TYR A 460 -18.37 8.26 -8.13
CA TYR A 460 -18.97 6.94 -8.33
C TYR A 460 -19.17 6.16 -7.02
N LEU A 461 -18.55 6.61 -5.92
CA LEU A 461 -18.70 6.01 -4.59
C LEU A 461 -19.91 6.57 -3.82
N VAL A 462 -20.34 7.80 -4.09
CA VAL A 462 -21.48 8.45 -3.39
C VAL A 462 -22.79 7.72 -3.65
N SER A 463 -23.01 7.29 -4.89
CA SER A 463 -24.28 6.72 -5.35
C SER A 463 -24.63 5.35 -4.77
N VAL A 464 -23.69 4.71 -4.07
CA VAL A 464 -23.84 3.36 -3.49
C VAL A 464 -23.97 3.39 -1.96
N GLY A 465 -24.16 4.58 -1.37
CA GLY A 465 -24.40 4.75 0.06
C GLY A 465 -23.15 5.03 0.92
N TRP A 466 -21.99 5.34 0.30
CA TRP A 466 -20.76 5.73 1.00
C TRP A 466 -20.61 7.24 1.17
#